data_AF-A0A3B9P0Q5-F1
#
_entry.id   AF-A0A3B9P0Q5-F1
#
_cell.length_a   1.000
_cell.length_b   1.000
_cell.length_c   1.000
_cell.angle_alpha   90.00
_cell.angle_beta   90.00
_cell.angle_gamma   90.00
#
_symmetry.space_group_name_H-M   'P 1'
#
loop_
_entity.id
_entity.type
_entity.pdbx_description
1 polymer ?
#
loop_
_entity_poly.entity_id
_entity_poly.type
_entity_poly.pdbx_seq_one_letter_code
_entity_poly.pdbx_strand_id
1 'polypeptide(L)'
;MKHALLTTCLALWSVVLNTAFADTQDELTRAVVGYEVALPKVEAYEAALADLVQWAQAHPDDTKLFRDKNTRTSTLDAAAKRLESVPGIKSILDKHRITGKDMSLMPMALLSSRAVVMAEKRGITMPPGQANAASVAMVRANDAKVDKLLERIMAHLRTLRGSEKENYVNP
;
A
#
# COMPACT_ATOMS: atom_id res chain seq x y z
N MET A 1 10.08 -2.54 -22.43
CA MET A 1 8.93 -2.34 -21.52
C MET A 1 9.33 -2.40 -20.04
N LYS A 2 10.28 -1.59 -19.56
CA LYS A 2 10.83 -1.71 -18.19
C LYS A 2 10.62 -0.46 -17.31
N HIS A 3 9.83 0.52 -17.77
CA HIS A 3 9.65 1.79 -17.04
C HIS A 3 8.19 2.07 -16.61
N ALA A 4 7.22 1.28 -17.05
CA ALA A 4 5.80 1.48 -16.72
C ALA A 4 5.41 0.99 -15.31
N LEU A 5 6.20 0.12 -14.69
CA LEU A 5 5.95 -0.35 -13.31
C LEU A 5 6.28 0.71 -12.24
N LEU A 6 7.29 1.55 -12.50
CA LEU A 6 7.69 2.64 -11.60
C LEU A 6 6.69 3.80 -11.61
N THR A 7 6.11 4.12 -12.76
CA THR A 7 5.09 5.19 -12.88
C THR A 7 3.73 4.80 -12.29
N THR A 8 3.44 3.49 -12.19
CA THR A 8 2.19 3.03 -11.56
C THR A 8 2.28 3.01 -10.03
N CYS A 9 3.50 2.89 -9.46
CA CYS A 9 3.74 3.06 -8.01
C CYS A 9 3.47 4.51 -7.56
N LEU A 10 3.71 5.49 -8.44
CA LEU A 10 3.40 6.91 -8.25
C LEU A 10 1.90 7.26 -8.30
N ALA A 11 1.03 6.37 -8.78
CA ALA A 11 -0.42 6.64 -8.85
C ALA A 11 -1.19 6.04 -7.67
N LEU A 12 -0.59 5.09 -6.93
CA LEU A 12 -1.03 4.69 -5.59
C LEU A 12 -0.59 5.70 -4.53
N TRP A 13 0.47 6.45 -4.84
CA TRP A 13 0.88 7.67 -4.14
C TRP A 13 -0.33 8.61 -3.96
N SER A 14 -1.10 8.91 -5.00
CA SER A 14 -2.13 9.96 -4.94
C SER A 14 -3.39 9.64 -4.09
N VAL A 15 -3.69 8.36 -3.82
CA VAL A 15 -4.89 7.97 -3.06
C VAL A 15 -4.58 7.83 -1.56
N VAL A 16 -3.34 7.48 -1.20
CA VAL A 16 -2.88 7.40 0.21
C VAL A 16 -2.19 8.70 0.67
N LEU A 17 -1.57 9.49 -0.23
CA LEU A 17 -0.79 10.70 0.08
C LEU A 17 -1.41 12.01 -0.43
N ASN A 18 -2.74 12.17 -0.38
CA ASN A 18 -3.29 13.53 -0.35
C ASN A 18 -3.22 14.13 1.08
N THR A 19 -2.05 14.00 1.72
CA THR A 19 -1.67 14.71 2.94
C THR A 19 -0.77 15.86 2.50
N ALA A 20 -1.31 17.08 2.53
CA ALA A 20 -0.51 18.28 2.42
C ALA A 20 0.44 18.39 3.64
N PHE A 21 1.58 19.05 3.42
CA PHE A 21 2.60 19.52 4.39
C PHE A 21 3.77 18.58 4.72
N ALA A 22 4.99 19.15 4.65
CA ALA A 22 6.29 18.49 4.81
C ALA A 22 6.45 17.75 6.15
N ASP A 23 5.85 18.24 7.23
CA ASP A 23 5.89 17.57 8.55
C ASP A 23 5.23 16.18 8.53
N THR A 24 4.15 16.02 7.74
CA THR A 24 3.47 14.73 7.58
C THR A 24 4.27 13.75 6.72
N GLN A 25 5.12 14.26 5.82
CA GLN A 25 6.00 13.43 5.00
C GLN A 25 7.18 12.88 5.81
N ASP A 26 7.75 13.67 6.72
CA ASP A 26 8.82 13.21 7.61
C ASP A 26 8.33 12.20 8.66
N GLU A 27 7.11 12.39 9.18
CA GLU A 27 6.48 11.42 10.07
C GLU A 27 6.16 10.12 9.33
N LEU A 28 5.59 10.20 8.13
CA LEU A 28 5.31 9.05 7.30
C LEU A 28 6.58 8.29 6.90
N THR A 29 7.62 9.02 6.48
CA THR A 29 8.91 8.42 6.11
C THR A 29 9.50 7.67 7.28
N ARG A 30 9.50 8.27 8.49
CA ARG A 30 9.93 7.60 9.71
C ARG A 30 9.07 6.38 10.05
N ALA A 31 7.75 6.47 9.89
CA ALA A 31 6.84 5.35 10.14
C ALA A 31 7.09 4.19 9.16
N VAL A 32 7.35 4.47 7.88
CA VAL A 32 7.66 3.47 6.86
C VAL A 32 9.02 2.81 7.11
N VAL A 33 10.05 3.59 7.45
CA VAL A 33 11.38 3.05 7.78
C VAL A 33 11.35 2.26 9.10
N GLY A 34 10.53 2.67 10.07
CA GLY A 34 10.34 1.94 11.32
C GLY A 34 9.47 0.69 11.21
N TYR A 35 8.73 0.52 10.10
CA TYR A 35 7.81 -0.60 9.92
C TYR A 35 8.55 -1.86 9.44
N GLU A 36 8.56 -2.88 10.28
CA GLU A 36 9.13 -4.19 9.95
C GLU A 36 8.14 -5.02 9.12
N VAL A 37 8.61 -5.50 7.97
CA VAL A 37 7.86 -6.35 7.06
C VAL A 37 8.29 -7.80 7.27
N ALA A 38 7.34 -8.64 7.64
CA ALA A 38 7.52 -10.09 7.72
C ALA A 38 6.71 -10.79 6.63
N LEU A 39 7.26 -11.86 6.04
CA LEU A 39 6.62 -12.58 4.93
C LEU A 39 5.18 -13.05 5.24
N PRO A 40 4.89 -13.69 6.39
CA PRO A 40 3.51 -14.09 6.71
C PRO A 40 2.53 -12.91 6.75
N LYS A 41 3.01 -11.73 7.13
CA LYS A 41 2.20 -10.51 7.18
C LYS A 41 1.95 -9.95 5.78
N VAL A 42 2.89 -10.07 4.85
CA VAL A 42 2.70 -9.72 3.43
C VAL A 42 1.66 -10.64 2.78
N GLU A 43 1.70 -11.94 3.09
CA GLU A 43 0.72 -12.91 2.61
C GLU A 43 -0.68 -12.61 3.16
N ALA A 44 -0.80 -12.36 4.46
CA ALA A 44 -2.06 -11.95 5.08
C ALA A 44 -2.59 -10.62 4.51
N TYR A 45 -1.71 -9.65 4.24
CA TYR A 45 -2.09 -8.40 3.60
C TYR A 45 -2.62 -8.61 2.17
N GLU A 46 -1.98 -9.47 1.37
CA GLU A 46 -2.46 -9.79 0.02
C GLU A 46 -3.82 -10.52 0.06
N ALA A 47 -4.02 -11.45 0.98
CA ALA A 47 -5.30 -12.13 1.18
C ALA A 47 -6.40 -11.16 1.66
N ALA A 48 -6.07 -10.22 2.55
CA ALA A 48 -6.99 -9.17 2.97
C ALA A 48 -7.40 -8.29 1.79
N LEU A 49 -6.47 -7.92 0.91
CA LEU A 49 -6.77 -7.16 -0.30
C LEU A 49 -7.72 -7.90 -1.25
N ALA A 50 -7.55 -9.22 -1.40
CA ALA A 50 -8.44 -10.03 -2.23
C ALA A 50 -9.88 -10.03 -1.66
N ASP A 51 -10.04 -10.21 -0.34
CA ASP A 51 -11.36 -10.15 0.31
C ASP A 51 -11.96 -8.73 0.24
N LEU A 52 -11.13 -7.68 0.36
CA LEU A 52 -11.58 -6.29 0.20
C LEU A 52 -12.05 -6.01 -1.23
N VAL A 53 -11.42 -6.58 -2.26
CA VAL A 53 -11.89 -6.47 -3.64
C VAL A 53 -13.27 -7.10 -3.79
N GLN A 54 -13.48 -8.29 -3.23
CA GLN A 54 -14.79 -8.96 -3.26
C GLN A 54 -15.85 -8.16 -2.50
N TRP A 55 -15.49 -7.64 -1.31
CA TRP A 55 -16.37 -6.79 -0.52
C TRP A 55 -16.78 -5.54 -1.29
N ALA A 56 -15.81 -4.86 -1.91
CA ALA A 56 -16.02 -3.64 -2.67
C ALA A 56 -16.98 -3.83 -3.86
N GLN A 57 -16.95 -5.02 -4.49
CA GLN A 57 -17.87 -5.38 -5.56
C GLN A 57 -19.29 -5.61 -5.04
N ALA A 58 -19.43 -6.25 -3.88
CA ALA A 58 -20.72 -6.54 -3.25
C ALA A 58 -21.35 -5.31 -2.55
N HIS A 59 -20.53 -4.36 -2.11
CA HIS A 59 -20.94 -3.18 -1.33
C HIS A 59 -20.39 -1.89 -1.96
N PRO A 60 -20.84 -1.53 -3.18
CA PRO A 60 -20.29 -0.39 -3.91
C PRO A 60 -20.48 0.95 -3.17
N ASP A 61 -21.54 1.10 -2.37
CA ASP A 61 -21.78 2.33 -1.61
C ASP A 61 -20.77 2.54 -0.46
N ASP A 62 -20.33 1.46 0.18
CA ASP A 62 -19.27 1.51 1.21
C ASP A 62 -17.94 1.99 0.61
N THR A 63 -17.70 1.71 -0.66
CA THR A 63 -16.46 2.14 -1.35
C THR A 63 -16.49 3.61 -1.74
N LYS A 64 -17.69 4.20 -1.94
CA LYS A 64 -17.84 5.64 -2.26
C LYS A 64 -17.33 6.51 -1.13
N LEU A 65 -17.50 6.07 0.12
CA LEU A 65 -16.98 6.75 1.31
C LEU A 65 -15.47 6.99 1.22
N PHE A 66 -14.71 6.09 0.59
CA PHE A 66 -13.25 6.20 0.43
C PHE A 66 -12.81 6.98 -0.81
N ARG A 67 -13.72 7.23 -1.75
CA ARG A 67 -13.46 7.97 -2.99
C ARG A 67 -13.76 9.47 -2.86
N ASP A 68 -14.59 9.85 -1.90
CA ASP A 68 -14.91 11.25 -1.66
C ASP A 68 -13.66 12.04 -1.19
N LYS A 69 -13.38 13.14 -1.89
CA LYS A 69 -12.24 14.02 -1.59
C LYS A 69 -12.47 14.83 -0.32
N ASN A 70 -13.72 15.06 0.08
CA ASN A 70 -14.08 15.84 1.27
C ASN A 70 -13.84 15.07 2.58
N THR A 71 -13.67 13.76 2.50
CA THR A 71 -13.46 12.88 3.66
C THR A 71 -12.00 12.45 3.82
N ARG A 72 -11.08 13.08 3.07
CA ARG A 72 -9.64 12.82 3.15
C ARG A 72 -9.10 13.07 4.56
N THR A 73 -8.24 12.17 5.01
CA THR A 73 -7.59 12.23 6.32
C THR A 73 -6.18 12.77 6.18
N SER A 74 -5.75 13.64 7.09
CA SER A 74 -4.43 14.29 7.08
C SER A 74 -3.31 13.45 7.72
N THR A 75 -3.65 12.38 8.45
CA THR A 75 -2.67 11.52 9.15
C THR A 75 -2.89 10.04 8.87
N LEU A 76 -1.83 9.25 9.05
CA LEU A 76 -1.86 7.79 8.94
C LEU A 76 -2.86 7.15 9.92
N ASP A 77 -2.85 7.59 11.18
CA ASP A 77 -3.74 7.04 12.20
C ASP A 77 -5.21 7.37 11.92
N ALA A 78 -5.49 8.56 11.36
CA ALA A 78 -6.84 8.91 10.93
C ALA A 78 -7.28 8.07 9.72
N ALA A 79 -6.38 7.80 8.77
CA ALA A 79 -6.67 6.92 7.64
C ALA A 79 -6.97 5.48 8.11
N ALA A 80 -6.16 4.96 9.04
CA ALA A 80 -6.36 3.64 9.64
C ALA A 80 -7.71 3.53 10.36
N LYS A 81 -8.02 4.49 11.24
CA LYS A 81 -9.31 4.54 11.96
C LYS A 81 -10.51 4.65 11.02
N ARG A 82 -10.38 5.43 9.95
CA ARG A 82 -11.45 5.55 8.93
C ARG A 82 -11.69 4.22 8.22
N LEU A 83 -10.63 3.50 7.85
CA LEU A 83 -10.77 2.17 7.25
C LEU A 83 -11.49 1.20 8.19
N GLU A 84 -11.11 1.22 9.47
CA GLU A 84 -11.70 0.38 10.52
C GLU A 84 -13.11 0.83 10.97
N SER A 85 -13.58 2.00 10.55
CA SER A 85 -14.91 2.51 10.89
C SER A 85 -16.05 1.82 10.14
N VAL A 86 -15.73 1.12 9.04
CA VAL A 86 -16.70 0.34 8.26
C VAL A 86 -16.69 -1.10 8.80
N PRO A 87 -17.77 -1.60 9.42
CA PRO A 87 -17.77 -2.90 10.11
C PRO A 87 -17.37 -4.08 9.24
N GLY A 88 -17.81 -4.11 7.97
CA GLY A 88 -17.44 -5.15 7.03
C GLY A 88 -15.95 -5.17 6.71
N ILE A 89 -15.36 -4.00 6.49
CA ILE A 89 -13.92 -3.85 6.28
C ILE A 89 -13.16 -4.25 7.54
N LYS A 90 -13.59 -3.79 8.72
CA LYS A 90 -12.98 -4.17 9.99
C LYS A 90 -12.99 -5.69 10.20
N SER A 91 -14.10 -6.36 9.89
CA SER A 91 -14.19 -7.83 10.00
C SER A 91 -13.21 -8.54 9.07
N ILE A 92 -12.96 -8.02 7.86
CA ILE A 92 -11.96 -8.59 6.93
C ILE A 92 -10.55 -8.39 7.49
N LEU A 93 -10.24 -7.20 8.00
CA LEU A 93 -8.96 -6.91 8.63
C LEU A 93 -8.68 -7.82 9.83
N ASP A 94 -9.67 -7.99 10.71
CA ASP A 94 -9.59 -8.86 11.88
C ASP A 94 -9.41 -10.34 11.48
N LYS A 95 -10.10 -10.82 10.43
CA LYS A 95 -9.96 -12.17 9.87
C LYS A 95 -8.51 -12.48 9.47
N HIS A 96 -7.83 -11.51 8.85
CA HIS A 96 -6.44 -11.67 8.37
C HIS A 96 -5.39 -11.22 9.39
N ARG A 97 -5.80 -10.75 10.57
CA ARG A 97 -4.91 -10.21 11.61
C ARG A 97 -4.03 -9.05 11.09
N ILE A 98 -4.64 -8.19 10.27
CA ILE A 98 -4.04 -6.99 9.71
C ILE A 98 -4.79 -5.78 10.27
N THR A 99 -4.08 -4.70 10.60
CA THR A 99 -4.71 -3.45 11.08
C THR A 99 -4.86 -2.43 9.97
N GLY A 100 -5.66 -1.38 10.17
CA GLY A 100 -5.72 -0.24 9.24
C GLY A 100 -4.38 0.47 9.08
N LYS A 101 -3.52 0.42 10.11
CA LYS A 101 -2.14 0.94 10.04
C LYS A 101 -1.27 0.07 9.13
N ASP A 102 -1.40 -1.25 9.22
CA ASP A 102 -0.72 -2.17 8.31
C ASP A 102 -1.18 -1.95 6.87
N MET A 103 -2.48 -1.72 6.67
CA MET A 103 -3.03 -1.39 5.35
C MET A 103 -2.43 -0.13 4.74
N SER A 104 -2.04 0.80 5.59
CA SER A 104 -1.42 2.06 5.17
C SER A 104 0.08 1.91 4.93
N LEU A 105 0.82 1.18 5.79
CA LEU A 105 2.28 1.15 5.77
C LEU A 105 2.88 0.02 4.92
N MET A 106 2.24 -1.15 4.87
CA MET A 106 2.77 -2.36 4.21
C MET A 106 3.25 -2.12 2.76
N PRO A 107 2.45 -1.53 1.85
CA PRO A 107 2.88 -1.36 0.47
C PRO A 107 4.12 -0.45 0.35
N MET A 108 4.19 0.61 1.15
CA MET A 108 5.34 1.54 1.15
C MET A 108 6.61 0.87 1.67
N ALA A 109 6.52 0.19 2.82
CA ALA A 109 7.67 -0.48 3.42
C ALA A 109 8.19 -1.64 2.55
N LEU A 110 7.28 -2.41 1.94
CA LEU A 110 7.63 -3.51 1.04
C LEU A 110 8.28 -3.01 -0.26
N LEU A 111 7.73 -1.96 -0.89
CA LEU A 111 8.30 -1.36 -2.10
C LEU A 111 9.67 -0.72 -1.82
N SER A 112 9.82 0.01 -0.72
CA SER A 112 11.11 0.59 -0.32
C SER A 112 12.17 -0.51 -0.14
N SER A 113 11.83 -1.57 0.60
CA SER A 113 12.73 -2.70 0.80
C SER A 113 13.08 -3.42 -0.50
N ARG A 114 12.11 -3.57 -1.41
CA ARG A 114 12.34 -4.14 -2.75
C ARG A 114 13.28 -3.27 -3.60
N ALA A 115 13.11 -1.95 -3.56
CA ALA A 115 13.95 -1.01 -4.29
C ALA A 115 15.42 -1.13 -3.86
N VAL A 116 15.69 -1.30 -2.57
CA VAL A 116 17.05 -1.55 -2.07
C VAL A 116 17.64 -2.84 -2.65
N VAL A 117 16.92 -3.96 -2.57
CA VAL A 117 17.40 -5.25 -3.14
C VAL A 117 17.63 -5.15 -4.66
N MET A 118 16.78 -4.42 -5.38
CA MET A 118 16.97 -4.20 -6.81
C MET A 118 18.18 -3.31 -7.12
N ALA A 119 18.45 -2.30 -6.29
CA ALA A 119 19.63 -1.44 -6.43
C ALA A 119 20.91 -2.26 -6.18
N GLU A 120 20.95 -3.07 -5.12
CA GLU A 120 22.07 -3.97 -4.79
C GLU A 120 22.42 -4.89 -5.97
N LYS A 121 21.40 -5.51 -6.59
CA LYS A 121 21.56 -6.37 -7.78
C LYS A 121 22.13 -5.65 -9.01
N ARG A 122 22.05 -4.33 -9.05
CA ARG A 122 22.63 -3.48 -10.11
C ARG A 122 23.99 -2.93 -9.72
N GLY A 123 24.57 -3.36 -8.60
CA GLY A 123 25.83 -2.84 -8.07
C GLY A 123 25.70 -1.46 -7.43
N ILE A 124 24.48 -0.99 -7.13
CA ILE A 124 24.23 0.30 -6.51
C ILE A 124 24.09 0.11 -5.01
N THR A 125 24.91 0.82 -4.23
CA THR A 125 24.79 0.85 -2.77
C THR A 125 23.82 1.96 -2.38
N MET A 126 22.77 1.62 -1.65
CA MET A 126 21.82 2.60 -1.12
C MET A 126 22.34 3.17 0.22
N PRO A 127 22.08 4.45 0.51
CA PRO A 127 22.42 5.03 1.82
C PRO A 127 21.71 4.27 2.96
N PRO A 128 22.37 4.11 4.13
CA PRO A 128 21.73 3.52 5.30
C PRO A 128 20.54 4.39 5.78
N GLY A 129 19.55 3.75 6.43
CA GLY A 129 18.37 4.44 6.96
C GLY A 129 17.26 4.72 5.94
N GLN A 130 17.44 4.37 4.67
CA GLN A 130 16.42 4.52 3.61
C GLN A 130 15.29 3.48 3.70
N ALA A 131 15.57 2.34 4.32
CA ALA A 131 14.61 1.26 4.53
C ALA A 131 14.94 0.50 5.82
N ASN A 132 13.95 -0.23 6.34
CA ASN A 132 14.15 -1.14 7.46
C ASN A 132 15.08 -2.30 7.06
N ALA A 133 16.16 -2.53 7.81
CA ALA A 133 17.14 -3.56 7.48
C ALA A 133 16.58 -4.99 7.55
N ALA A 134 15.70 -5.29 8.52
CA ALA A 134 15.06 -6.59 8.64
C ALA A 134 14.10 -6.85 7.47
N SER A 135 13.34 -5.82 7.05
CA SER A 135 12.49 -5.88 5.86
C SER A 135 13.30 -6.13 4.58
N VAL A 136 14.43 -5.43 4.40
CA VAL A 136 15.34 -5.67 3.25
C VAL A 136 15.90 -7.09 3.28
N ALA A 137 16.33 -7.58 4.43
CA ALA A 137 16.83 -8.96 4.57
C ALA A 137 15.75 -10.00 4.24
N MET A 138 14.51 -9.78 4.70
CA MET A 138 13.36 -10.63 4.38
C MET A 138 13.08 -10.64 2.88
N VAL A 139 13.05 -9.47 2.23
CA VAL A 139 12.85 -9.38 0.77
C VAL A 139 13.98 -10.07 0.01
N ARG A 140 15.23 -9.90 0.45
CA ARG A 140 16.40 -10.57 -0.15
C ARG A 140 16.28 -12.09 -0.07
N ALA A 141 15.88 -12.61 1.09
CA ALA A 141 15.71 -14.05 1.31
C ALA A 141 14.52 -14.66 0.53
N ASN A 142 13.54 -13.84 0.16
CA ASN A 142 12.27 -14.31 -0.44
C ASN A 142 11.99 -13.67 -1.81
N ASP A 143 13.03 -13.22 -2.50
CA ASP A 143 12.97 -12.35 -3.69
C ASP A 143 11.90 -12.73 -4.73
N ALA A 144 11.93 -13.96 -5.25
CA ALA A 144 10.97 -14.41 -6.26
C ALA A 144 9.52 -14.53 -5.73
N LYS A 145 9.36 -14.87 -4.44
CA LYS A 145 8.04 -14.97 -3.81
C LYS A 145 7.46 -13.58 -3.55
N VAL A 146 8.29 -12.65 -3.09
CA VAL A 146 7.92 -11.25 -2.88
C VAL A 146 7.54 -10.58 -4.19
N ASP A 147 8.24 -10.84 -5.30
CA ASP A 147 7.86 -10.31 -6.61
C ASP A 147 6.44 -10.73 -7.02
N LYS A 148 6.11 -12.02 -6.90
CA LYS A 148 4.76 -12.52 -7.20
C LYS A 148 3.70 -11.94 -6.27
N LEU A 149 4.02 -11.74 -4.99
CA LEU A 149 3.11 -11.11 -4.03
C LEU A 149 2.88 -9.65 -4.39
N LEU A 150 3.94 -8.90 -4.71
CA LEU A 150 3.85 -7.50 -5.13
C LEU A 150 3.00 -7.34 -6.40
N GLU A 151 3.16 -8.20 -7.39
CA GLU A 151 2.33 -8.19 -8.60
C GLU A 151 0.84 -8.31 -8.28
N ARG A 152 0.46 -9.27 -7.42
CA ARG A 152 -0.94 -9.46 -7.00
C ARG A 152 -1.46 -8.31 -6.16
N ILE A 153 -0.67 -7.87 -5.17
CA ILE A 153 -1.00 -6.69 -4.35
C ILE A 153 -1.30 -5.48 -5.24
N MET A 154 -0.44 -5.18 -6.21
CA MET A 154 -0.62 -4.04 -7.10
C MET A 154 -1.85 -4.21 -8.02
N ALA A 155 -2.18 -5.43 -8.41
CA ALA A 155 -3.40 -5.72 -9.17
C ALA A 155 -4.68 -5.49 -8.34
N HIS A 156 -4.72 -5.96 -7.08
CA HIS A 156 -5.85 -5.73 -6.17
C HIS A 156 -6.04 -4.25 -5.89
N LEU A 157 -4.95 -3.54 -5.57
CA LEU A 157 -4.99 -2.10 -5.32
C LEU A 157 -5.49 -1.29 -6.53
N ARG A 158 -5.10 -1.69 -7.76
CA ARG A 158 -5.62 -1.08 -8.99
C ARG A 158 -7.13 -1.29 -9.12
N THR A 159 -7.62 -2.45 -8.74
CA THR A 159 -9.05 -2.78 -8.77
C THR A 159 -9.82 -1.96 -7.75
N LEU A 160 -9.33 -1.86 -6.51
CA LEU A 160 -9.94 -1.07 -5.44
C LEU A 160 -10.01 0.43 -5.76
N ARG A 161 -9.00 0.97 -6.44
CA ARG A 161 -8.99 2.36 -6.89
C ARG A 161 -10.12 2.66 -7.89
N GLY A 162 -10.64 1.63 -8.57
CA GLY A 162 -11.40 1.81 -9.79
C GLY A 162 -10.46 2.19 -10.93
N SER A 163 -10.66 1.58 -12.10
CA SER A 163 -10.14 2.18 -13.32
C SER A 163 -10.79 3.56 -13.48
N GLU A 164 -10.00 4.63 -13.35
CA GLU A 164 -10.34 5.98 -13.84
C GLU A 164 -10.49 5.95 -15.37
N LYS A 165 -11.45 5.18 -15.86
CA LYS A 165 -11.91 5.20 -17.24
C LYS A 165 -13.42 5.18 -17.19
N GLU A 166 -13.99 6.30 -16.78
CA GLU A 166 -15.30 6.73 -17.25
C GLU A 166 -15.38 8.25 -17.08
N ASN A 167 -15.49 8.92 -18.23
CA ASN A 167 -15.89 10.32 -18.43
C ASN A 167 -14.83 11.42 -18.20
N TYR A 168 -13.79 11.43 -19.03
CA TYR A 168 -13.48 12.67 -19.75
C TYR A 168 -14.40 12.73 -20.98
N VAL A 169 -15.67 13.05 -20.76
CA VAL A 169 -16.48 13.68 -21.80
C VAL A 169 -16.09 15.15 -21.73
N ASN A 170 -15.25 15.60 -22.64
CA ASN A 170 -15.03 17.03 -22.83
C ASN A 170 -16.34 17.63 -23.39
N PRO A 171 -16.86 18.73 -22.81
CA PRO A 171 -17.87 19.55 -23.46
C PRO A 171 -17.35 20.17 -24.77
#